data_AF-A0A3M1XMB7-F1
#
_entry.id   AF-A0A3M1XMB7-F1
#
_cell.length_a   1.000
_cell.length_b   1.000
_cell.length_c   1.000
_cell.angle_alpha   90.00
_cell.angle_beta   90.00
_cell.angle_gamma   90.00
#
_symmetry.space_group_name_H-M   'P 1'
#
loop_
_entity.id
_entity.type
_entity.pdbx_description
1 polymer ?
#
loop_
_entity_poly.entity_id
_entity_poly.type
_entity_poly.pdbx_seq_one_letter_code
_entity_poly.pdbx_strand_id
1 'polypeptide(L)' 'DYESALRLAISIDGDSDTLACMAGGIAAAFYRDIPTELIEFAHENLDPELRQLSEAFDQRFG' A
#
# COMPACT_ATOMS: atom_id res chain seq x y z
N ASP A 1 -12.56 -5.63 -2.02
CA ASP A 1 -11.49 -5.75 -1.02
C ASP A 1 -10.34 -4.83 -1.40
N TYR A 2 -9.30 -4.74 -0.56
CA TYR A 2 -8.13 -3.92 -0.82
C TYR A 2 -7.49 -4.23 -2.18
N GLU A 3 -7.26 -5.52 -2.46
CA GLU A 3 -6.57 -5.95 -3.68
C GLU A 3 -7.38 -5.60 -4.95
N SER A 4 -8.70 -5.79 -4.93
CA SER A 4 -9.56 -5.41 -6.05
C SER A 4 -9.50 -3.90 -6.33
N ALA A 5 -9.46 -3.06 -5.28
CA ALA A 5 -9.33 -1.61 -5.45
C ALA A 5 -7.97 -1.24 -6.07
N LEU A 6 -6.89 -1.87 -5.62
CA LEU A 6 -5.55 -1.64 -6.14
C LEU A 6 -5.41 -2.12 -7.59
N ARG A 7 -5.91 -3.33 -7.91
CA ARG A 7 -5.94 -3.88 -9.28
C ARG A 7 -6.74 -3.00 -10.24
N LEU A 8 -7.87 -2.45 -9.77
CA LEU A 8 -8.66 -1.53 -10.56
C LEU A 8 -7.88 -0.24 -10.83
N ALA A 9 -7.26 0.35 -9.81
CA ALA A 9 -6.44 1.56 -9.97
C ALA A 9 -5.29 1.36 -10.98
N ILE A 10 -4.63 0.21 -10.96
CA ILE A 10 -3.57 -0.16 -11.92
C ILE A 10 -4.13 -0.38 -13.33
N SER A 11 -5.35 -0.92 -13.45
CA SER A 11 -5.98 -1.16 -14.76
C SER A 11 -6.47 0.12 -15.46
N ILE A 12 -6.56 1.23 -14.71
CA ILE A 12 -6.89 2.54 -15.25
C ILE A 12 -5.59 3.11 -15.83
N ASP A 13 -5.45 2.98 -17.16
CA ASP A 13 -4.31 3.47 -17.94
C ASP A 13 -3.94 4.94 -17.61
N GLY A 14 -2.69 5.32 -17.87
CA GLY A 14 -2.10 6.60 -17.46
C GLY A 14 -1.12 6.45 -16.31
N ASP A 15 -1.13 7.40 -15.36
CA ASP A 15 -0.19 7.47 -14.24
C ASP A 15 -0.60 6.53 -13.09
N SER A 16 -0.48 5.23 -13.40
CA SER A 16 -1.04 4.13 -12.62
C SER A 16 -0.43 4.02 -11.23
N ASP A 17 0.86 4.36 -11.08
CA ASP A 17 1.60 4.37 -9.82
C ASP A 17 1.04 5.44 -8.87
N THR A 18 0.83 6.67 -9.35
CA THR A 18 0.22 7.76 -8.57
C THR A 18 -1.21 7.41 -8.16
N LEU A 19 -2.01 6.88 -9.09
CA LEU A 19 -3.39 6.46 -8.81
C LEU A 19 -3.44 5.33 -7.78
N ALA A 20 -2.63 4.28 -7.97
CA ALA A 20 -2.58 3.13 -7.07
C ALA A 20 -2.06 3.53 -5.67
N CYS A 21 -1.11 4.45 -5.58
CA CYS A 21 -0.60 4.95 -4.30
C CYS A 21 -1.72 5.63 -3.48
N MET A 22 -2.48 6.54 -4.10
CA MET A 22 -3.60 7.21 -3.41
C MET A 22 -4.75 6.24 -3.11
N ALA A 23 -5.14 5.40 -4.08
CA ALA A 23 -6.21 4.44 -3.92
C ALA A 23 -5.88 3.41 -2.82
N GLY A 24 -4.64 2.93 -2.77
CA GLY A 24 -4.12 2.00 -1.76
C GLY A 24 -4.21 2.59 -0.36
N GLY A 25 -3.76 3.83 -0.14
CA GLY A 25 -3.86 4.49 1.16
C GLY A 25 -5.31 4.64 1.66
N ILE A 26 -6.23 5.01 0.78
CA ILE A 26 -7.66 5.11 1.11
C ILE A 26 -8.27 3.72 1.38
N ALA A 27 -7.95 2.74 0.53
CA ALA A 27 -8.45 1.37 0.64
C ALA A 27 -7.98 0.71 1.94
N ALA A 28 -6.71 0.90 2.32
CA ALA A 28 -6.15 0.41 3.58
C ALA A 28 -6.96 0.91 4.79
N ALA A 29 -7.23 2.21 4.85
CA ALA A 29 -8.00 2.82 5.94
C ALA A 29 -9.48 2.38 5.96
N PHE A 30 -10.07 2.16 4.77
CA PHE A 30 -11.47 1.77 4.63
C PHE A 30 -11.71 0.29 4.93
N TYR A 31 -10.95 -0.59 4.28
CA TYR A 31 -11.13 -2.05 4.42
C TYR A 31 -10.49 -2.59 5.70
N ARG A 32 -9.45 -1.92 6.23
CA ARG A 32 -8.71 -2.33 7.44
C ARG A 32 -8.16 -3.76 7.41
N ASP A 33 -8.02 -4.29 6.20
CA ASP A 33 -7.54 -5.61 5.90
C ASP A 33 -6.77 -5.55 4.58
N ILE A 34 -5.49 -5.86 4.65
CA ILE A 34 -4.57 -5.87 3.52
C ILE A 34 -3.97 -7.28 3.52
N PRO A 35 -3.99 -8.00 2.39
CA PRO A 35 -3.35 -9.31 2.28
C PRO A 35 -1.87 -9.24 2.70
N THR A 36 -1.46 -10.13 3.60
CA THR A 36 -0.11 -10.16 4.17
C THR A 36 0.95 -10.28 3.06
N GLU A 37 0.66 -11.05 2.02
CA GLU A 37 1.57 -11.26 0.89
C GLU A 37 1.87 -9.94 0.15
N LEU A 38 0.92 -9.01 0.08
CA LEU A 38 1.12 -7.69 -0.54
C LEU A 38 1.95 -6.78 0.36
N ILE A 39 1.74 -6.85 1.69
CA ILE A 39 2.55 -6.10 2.66
C ILE A 39 4.00 -6.58 2.60
N GLU A 40 4.21 -7.91 2.70
CA GLU A 40 5.54 -8.52 2.66
C GLU A 40 6.25 -8.19 1.36
N PHE A 41 5.57 -8.32 0.21
CA PHE A 41 6.13 -7.93 -1.07
C PHE A 41 6.54 -6.45 -1.11
N ALA A 42 5.66 -5.52 -0.68
CA ALA A 42 6.00 -4.10 -0.65
C ALA A 42 7.20 -3.83 0.27
N HIS A 43 7.25 -4.49 1.41
CA HIS A 43 8.29 -4.35 2.43
C HIS A 43 9.67 -4.85 1.98
N GLU A 44 9.71 -5.95 1.22
CA GLU A 44 10.94 -6.49 0.63
C GLU A 44 11.50 -5.59 -0.49
N ASN A 45 10.64 -4.81 -1.14
CA ASN A 45 11.03 -3.88 -2.21
C ASN A 45 11.37 -2.47 -1.70
N LEU A 46 11.10 -2.16 -0.43
CA LEU A 46 11.42 -0.86 0.16
C LEU A 46 12.90 -0.76 0.54
N ASP A 47 13.50 0.39 0.25
CA ASP A 47 14.83 0.71 0.75
C ASP A 47 14.86 0.64 2.30
N PRO A 48 15.98 0.20 2.90
CA PRO A 48 16.06 -0.01 4.35
C PRO A 48 15.64 1.21 5.19
N GLU A 49 15.95 2.41 4.73
CA GLU A 49 15.59 3.66 5.42
C GLU A 49 14.08 3.92 5.39
N LEU A 50 13.43 3.72 4.23
CA LEU A 50 11.98 3.88 4.08
C LEU A 50 11.21 2.83 4.86
N ARG A 51 11.72 1.59 4.86
CA ARG A 51 11.19 0.49 5.67
C ARG A 51 11.18 0.85 7.16
N GLN A 52 12.32 1.31 7.69
CA GLN A 52 12.43 1.71 9.10
C GLN A 52 11.51 2.89 9.43
N LEU A 53 11.39 3.88 8.54
CA LEU A 53 10.48 5.00 8.72
C LEU A 53 9.02 4.55 8.76
N SER A 54 8.62 3.67 7.84
CA SER A 54 7.27 3.10 7.77
C SER A 54 6.94 2.32 9.04
N GLU A 55 7.82 1.42 9.47
CA GLU A 55 7.65 0.64 10.69
C GLU A 55 7.54 1.54 11.95
N ALA A 56 8.37 2.58 12.04
CA ALA A 56 8.33 3.52 13.15
C ALA A 56 7.03 4.35 13.17
N PHE A 57 6.51 4.70 11.99
CA PHE A 57 5.24 5.40 11.86
C PHE A 57 4.08 4.51 12.33
N ASP A 58 4.01 3.28 11.85
CA ASP A 58 2.96 2.32 12.25
C ASP A 58 3.02 1.99 13.73
N GLN A 59 4.20 1.81 14.32
CA GLN A 59 4.34 1.61 15.78
C GLN A 59 3.83 2.80 16.61
N ARG A 60 3.88 4.02 16.06
CA ARG A 60 3.50 5.24 16.76
C ARG A 60 2.02 5.58 16.58
N PHE A 61 1.45 5.29 15.40
CA PHE A 61 0.14 5.79 14.97
C PHE A 61 -0.83 4.73 14.46
N GLY A 62 -0.36 3.50 14.21
CA GLY A 62 -1.16 2.36 13.74
C GLY A 62 -2.07 1.76 14.81
#